data_AF-A0A209B2N3-F1
#
_entry.id   AF-A0A209B2N3-F1
#
_cell.length_a   1.000
_cell.length_b   1.000
_cell.length_c   1.000
_cell.angle_alpha   90.00
_cell.angle_beta   90.00
_cell.angle_gamma   90.00
#
_symmetry.space_group_name_H-M   'P 1'
#
loop_
_entity.id
_entity.type
_entity.pdbx_description
1 polymer ?
#
loop_
_entity_poly.entity_id
_entity_poly.type
_entity_poly.pdbx_seq_one_letter_code
_entity_poly.pdbx_strand_id
1 'polypeptide(L)'
;MPTYDQLTEWAGLGHVTRAGQDVVVGWRIPGSMKAQLVEVGIPVAPRLIERVVMQSEAEPVLLTSRGPLYRLTEQADPDDQAERSSFGVEPETGAVYFVMPDGEAWFANSGVDVWLDVLHRYGSLVTASELLSEPDGPEEYLSEEEEERAFAELNRLAEELKEIDPAAFNGYEGLLWPAHLDRWLY
;
A
#
# COMPACT_ATOMS: atom_id res chain seq x y z
N MET A 1 -0.84 -11.12 -10.69
CA MET A 1 -1.84 -11.17 -9.63
C MET A 1 -1.53 -12.22 -8.59
N PRO A 2 -1.27 -11.79 -7.33
CA PRO A 2 -0.97 -12.68 -6.22
C PRO A 2 -2.23 -13.38 -5.73
N THR A 3 -2.02 -14.49 -5.05
CA THR A 3 -3.05 -15.25 -4.34
C THR A 3 -3.00 -14.95 -2.84
N TYR A 4 -4.07 -15.27 -2.10
CA TYR A 4 -4.09 -15.17 -0.64
C TYR A 4 -2.89 -15.88 0.01
N ASP A 5 -2.55 -17.08 -0.48
CA ASP A 5 -1.44 -17.88 0.05
C ASP A 5 -0.10 -17.18 -0.18
N GLN A 6 0.12 -16.61 -1.36
CA GLN A 6 1.34 -15.84 -1.68
C GLN A 6 1.47 -14.57 -0.84
N LEU A 7 0.37 -13.89 -0.52
CA LEU A 7 0.40 -12.75 0.39
C LEU A 7 0.69 -13.18 1.82
N THR A 8 0.10 -14.29 2.25
CA THR A 8 0.28 -14.84 3.60
C THR A 8 1.70 -15.34 3.83
N GLU A 9 2.38 -15.82 2.78
CA GLU A 9 3.75 -16.33 2.85
C GLU A 9 4.74 -15.29 3.42
N TRP A 10 4.64 -14.03 2.99
CA TRP A 10 5.53 -12.97 3.46
C TRP A 10 4.90 -12.10 4.55
N ALA A 11 3.59 -11.84 4.50
CA ALA A 11 2.94 -10.99 5.51
C ALA A 11 2.74 -11.72 6.85
N GLY A 12 2.69 -13.06 6.82
CA GLY A 12 2.40 -13.91 7.98
C GLY A 12 0.91 -14.26 8.15
N LEU A 13 0.65 -15.37 8.82
CA LEU A 13 -0.71 -15.85 9.09
C LEU A 13 -1.48 -14.83 9.94
N GLY A 14 -2.65 -14.41 9.46
CA GLY A 14 -3.50 -13.44 10.16
C GLY A 14 -3.20 -11.98 9.81
N HIS A 15 -2.18 -11.72 8.98
CA HIS A 15 -1.82 -10.38 8.52
C HIS A 15 -2.37 -10.04 7.12
N VAL A 16 -3.21 -10.91 6.56
CA VAL A 16 -3.94 -10.66 5.31
C VAL A 16 -5.44 -10.62 5.60
N THR A 17 -6.06 -9.46 5.36
CA THR A 17 -7.49 -9.23 5.62
C THR A 17 -8.29 -9.26 4.32
N ARG A 18 -9.18 -10.25 4.20
CA ARG A 18 -10.14 -10.35 3.09
C ARG A 18 -11.41 -9.57 3.39
N ALA A 19 -11.97 -8.93 2.38
CA ALA A 19 -13.23 -8.21 2.49
C ALA A 19 -14.40 -9.20 2.61
N GLY A 20 -15.42 -8.82 3.39
CA GLY A 20 -16.73 -9.45 3.29
C GLY A 20 -17.35 -9.16 1.93
N GLN A 21 -17.98 -10.15 1.31
CA GLN A 21 -18.68 -9.95 0.03
C GLN A 21 -19.82 -8.93 0.18
N ASP A 22 -20.50 -8.95 1.32
CA ASP A 22 -21.54 -8.00 1.73
C ASP A 22 -21.02 -6.58 1.93
N VAL A 23 -19.73 -6.40 2.25
CA VAL A 23 -19.11 -5.09 2.39
C VAL A 23 -18.91 -4.44 1.02
N VAL A 24 -18.25 -5.14 0.10
CA VAL A 24 -17.87 -4.56 -1.20
C VAL A 24 -18.98 -4.59 -2.24
N VAL A 25 -20.07 -5.35 -2.01
CA VAL A 25 -21.18 -5.42 -2.98
C VAL A 25 -21.77 -4.04 -3.25
N GLY A 26 -21.90 -3.20 -2.23
CA GLY A 26 -22.46 -1.85 -2.32
C GLY A 26 -21.50 -0.81 -2.91
N TRP A 27 -20.20 -1.11 -3.00
CA TRP A 27 -19.21 -0.15 -3.47
C TRP A 27 -19.33 0.08 -4.98
N ARG A 28 -19.09 1.30 -5.42
CA ARG A 28 -19.06 1.65 -6.84
C ARG A 28 -17.64 1.50 -7.37
N ILE A 29 -17.12 0.28 -7.42
CA ILE A 29 -15.80 -0.03 -8.03
C ILE A 29 -15.94 -1.21 -9.00
N PRO A 30 -15.00 -1.42 -9.95
CA PRO A 30 -15.05 -2.53 -10.88
C PRO A 30 -15.21 -3.90 -10.20
N GLY A 31 -16.02 -4.78 -10.80
CA GLY A 31 -16.32 -6.09 -10.22
C GLY A 31 -15.10 -6.99 -10.02
N SER A 32 -14.11 -6.91 -10.92
CA SER A 32 -12.83 -7.62 -10.78
C SER A 32 -12.08 -7.19 -9.52
N MET A 33 -12.09 -5.90 -9.20
CA MET A 33 -11.41 -5.35 -8.01
C MET A 33 -12.13 -5.74 -6.72
N LYS A 34 -13.47 -5.79 -6.73
CA LYS A 34 -14.23 -6.36 -5.61
C LYS A 34 -13.85 -7.81 -5.35
N ALA A 35 -13.76 -8.61 -6.42
CA ALA A 35 -13.36 -10.02 -6.31
C ALA A 35 -11.95 -10.14 -5.70
N GLN A 36 -11.01 -9.29 -6.10
CA GLN A 36 -9.66 -9.28 -5.49
C GLN A 36 -9.68 -8.99 -4.00
N LEU A 37 -10.44 -7.98 -3.55
CA LEU A 37 -10.57 -7.66 -2.13
C LEU A 37 -11.17 -8.84 -1.32
N VAL A 38 -12.11 -9.58 -1.91
CA VAL A 38 -12.79 -10.71 -1.26
C VAL A 38 -11.96 -11.99 -1.28
N GLU A 39 -11.32 -12.31 -2.40
CA GLU A 39 -10.63 -13.60 -2.60
C GLU A 39 -9.19 -13.57 -2.10
N VAL A 40 -8.48 -12.47 -2.37
CA VAL A 40 -7.05 -12.28 -2.08
C VAL A 40 -6.85 -11.48 -0.81
N GLY A 41 -7.57 -10.37 -0.66
CA GLY A 41 -7.47 -9.49 0.51
C GLY A 41 -6.25 -8.58 0.50
N ILE A 42 -6.12 -7.76 1.54
CA ILE A 42 -5.07 -6.76 1.68
C ILE A 42 -4.10 -7.22 2.76
N PRO A 43 -2.78 -7.28 2.48
CA PRO A 43 -1.77 -7.60 3.48
C PRO A 43 -1.41 -6.36 4.30
N VAL A 44 -1.07 -6.57 5.57
CA VAL A 44 -0.19 -5.66 6.32
C VAL A 44 1.17 -5.69 5.62
N ALA A 45 1.76 -4.53 5.37
CA ALA A 45 3.00 -4.38 4.63
C ALA A 45 3.99 -3.58 5.47
N PRO A 46 5.23 -4.07 5.68
CA PRO A 46 6.24 -3.38 6.48
C PRO A 46 6.37 -1.92 6.06
N ARG A 47 6.39 -0.99 7.04
CA ARG A 47 6.55 0.46 6.84
C ARG A 47 5.54 1.13 5.89
N LEU A 48 4.52 0.42 5.41
CA LEU A 48 3.58 0.91 4.41
C LEU A 48 2.11 0.69 4.78
N ILE A 49 1.74 -0.44 5.35
CA ILE A 49 0.36 -0.72 5.80
C ILE A 49 0.44 -1.37 7.15
N GLU A 50 0.11 -0.62 8.20
CA GLU A 50 0.09 -1.13 9.57
C GLU A 50 -1.22 -1.84 9.90
N ARG A 51 -2.35 -1.30 9.40
CA ARG A 51 -3.69 -1.83 9.71
C ARG A 51 -4.64 -1.70 8.54
N VAL A 52 -5.31 -2.81 8.23
CA VAL A 52 -6.39 -2.86 7.24
C VAL A 52 -7.73 -2.58 7.91
N VAL A 53 -8.46 -1.58 7.42
CA VAL A 53 -9.76 -1.13 7.94
C VAL A 53 -10.65 -0.78 6.76
N MET A 54 -11.17 -1.81 6.10
CA MET A 54 -12.12 -1.62 5.01
C MET A 54 -13.43 -1.05 5.57
N GLN A 55 -13.87 0.09 5.03
CA GLN A 55 -15.13 0.70 5.45
C GLN A 55 -16.32 -0.24 5.21
N SER A 56 -17.39 -0.08 5.97
CA SER A 56 -18.60 -0.91 5.83
C SER A 56 -19.70 -0.22 5.02
N GLU A 57 -19.59 1.09 4.87
CA GLU A 57 -20.55 1.98 4.24
C GLU A 57 -20.54 1.80 2.72
N ALA A 58 -21.73 1.86 2.11
CA ALA A 58 -21.90 1.74 0.66
C ALA A 58 -21.45 2.99 -0.11
N GLU A 59 -21.47 4.16 0.54
CA GLU A 59 -20.94 5.40 0.00
C GLU A 59 -19.51 5.66 0.53
N PRO A 60 -18.63 6.24 -0.29
CA PRO A 60 -17.26 6.53 0.11
C PRO A 60 -17.22 7.55 1.25
N VAL A 61 -16.48 7.25 2.34
CA VAL A 61 -16.42 8.11 3.53
C VAL A 61 -15.07 8.78 3.75
N LEU A 62 -14.01 8.37 3.05
CA LEU A 62 -12.69 8.97 3.18
C LEU A 62 -12.64 10.24 2.33
N LEU A 63 -12.79 11.41 2.96
CA LEU A 63 -12.79 12.69 2.28
C LEU A 63 -11.37 13.11 1.89
N THR A 64 -11.19 13.52 0.64
CA THR A 64 -9.91 14.03 0.12
C THR A 64 -10.11 15.31 -0.67
N SER A 65 -9.02 15.99 -0.99
CA SER A 65 -9.01 17.15 -1.90
C SER A 65 -9.54 16.84 -3.31
N ARG A 66 -9.55 15.57 -3.73
CA ARG A 66 -10.02 15.11 -5.05
C ARG A 66 -11.44 14.56 -5.05
N GLY A 67 -12.03 14.38 -3.88
CA GLY A 67 -13.34 13.74 -3.70
C GLY A 67 -13.31 12.59 -2.69
N PRO A 68 -14.47 11.97 -2.43
CA PRO A 68 -14.57 10.90 -1.44
C PRO A 68 -14.07 9.56 -2.02
N LEU A 69 -13.32 8.81 -1.20
CA LEU A 69 -12.80 7.47 -1.50
C LEU A 69 -13.38 6.43 -0.54
N TYR A 70 -13.38 5.16 -0.96
CA TYR A 70 -13.68 4.04 -0.05
C TYR A 70 -12.42 3.70 0.75
N ARG A 71 -12.48 3.76 2.08
CA ARG A 71 -11.32 3.46 2.94
C ARG A 71 -10.96 1.97 2.89
N LEU A 72 -9.67 1.68 2.74
CA LEU A 72 -9.09 0.33 2.76
C LEU A 72 -8.23 0.08 4.00
N THR A 73 -7.48 1.09 4.43
CA THR A 73 -6.58 1.00 5.58
C THR A 73 -6.77 2.20 6.49
N GLU A 74 -6.24 2.12 7.71
CA GLU A 74 -6.10 3.26 8.60
C GLU A 74 -4.75 3.13 9.28
N GLN A 75 -3.84 4.05 9.00
CA GLN A 75 -2.63 4.23 9.79
C GLN A 75 -2.98 5.22 10.89
N ALA A 76 -2.60 4.90 12.11
CA ALA A 76 -2.89 5.76 13.24
C ALA A 76 -1.71 5.71 14.20
N ASP A 77 -1.15 6.88 14.50
CA ASP A 77 -0.63 7.09 15.84
C ASP A 77 -1.83 6.94 16.80
N PRO A 78 -1.79 6.01 17.77
CA PRO A 78 -2.86 5.85 18.75
C PRO A 78 -3.15 7.14 19.54
N ASP A 79 -2.18 8.06 19.61
CA ASP A 79 -2.26 9.30 20.39
C ASP A 79 -2.69 10.53 19.56
N ASP A 80 -2.67 10.49 18.23
CA ASP A 80 -3.10 11.63 17.39
C ASP A 80 -3.98 11.24 16.19
N GLN A 81 -5.27 11.58 16.28
CA GLN A 81 -6.23 11.38 15.19
C GLN A 81 -6.01 12.33 14.01
N ALA A 82 -5.30 13.45 14.21
CA ALA A 82 -4.98 14.41 13.18
C ALA A 82 -3.83 13.97 12.26
N GLU A 83 -3.15 12.86 12.57
CA GLU A 83 -2.09 12.26 11.77
C GLU A 83 -2.50 10.96 11.05
N ARG A 84 -3.81 10.71 10.91
CA ARG A 84 -4.31 9.50 10.27
C ARG A 84 -4.18 9.54 8.76
N SER A 85 -3.20 8.80 8.24
CA SER A 85 -3.14 8.47 6.82
C SER A 85 -3.91 7.18 6.50
N SER A 86 -4.34 7.02 5.25
CA SER A 86 -5.16 5.87 4.85
C SER A 86 -5.03 5.60 3.36
N PHE A 87 -5.02 4.33 2.96
CA PHE A 87 -5.29 3.98 1.58
C PHE A 87 -6.80 4.02 1.33
N GLY A 88 -7.16 4.61 0.20
CA GLY A 88 -8.53 4.68 -0.29
C GLY A 88 -8.63 4.28 -1.75
N VAL A 89 -9.78 3.73 -2.13
CA VAL A 89 -10.08 3.39 -3.52
C VAL A 89 -11.12 4.36 -4.09
N GLU A 90 -10.82 4.89 -5.28
CA GLU A 90 -11.66 5.83 -6.01
C GLU A 90 -12.90 5.12 -6.59
N PRO A 91 -14.09 5.69 -6.43
CA PRO A 91 -15.27 5.19 -7.13
C PRO A 91 -15.08 5.18 -8.65
N GLU A 92 -15.80 4.29 -9.31
CA GLU A 92 -15.86 4.04 -10.75
C GLU A 92 -14.57 3.45 -11.35
N THR A 93 -13.40 4.04 -11.07
CA THR A 93 -12.11 3.62 -11.63
C THR A 93 -11.49 2.49 -10.82
N GLY A 94 -11.66 2.53 -9.49
CA GLY A 94 -10.98 1.66 -8.56
C GLY A 94 -9.48 1.96 -8.40
N ALA A 95 -9.02 3.14 -8.83
CA ALA A 95 -7.66 3.61 -8.57
C ALA A 95 -7.42 3.76 -7.06
N VAL A 96 -6.21 3.44 -6.62
CA VAL A 96 -5.82 3.48 -5.21
C VAL A 96 -4.99 4.73 -4.94
N TYR A 97 -5.34 5.42 -3.87
CA TYR A 97 -4.64 6.60 -3.38
C TYR A 97 -4.23 6.42 -1.93
N PHE A 98 -3.09 6.98 -1.59
CA PHE A 98 -2.67 7.18 -0.21
C PHE A 98 -3.09 8.58 0.24
N VAL A 99 -3.93 8.66 1.25
CA VAL A 99 -4.49 9.89 1.77
C VAL A 99 -3.70 10.30 2.99
N MET A 100 -3.09 11.47 2.92
CA MET A 100 -2.38 12.13 4.01
C MET A 100 -3.39 12.69 5.03
N PRO A 101 -2.95 12.98 6.26
CA PRO A 101 -3.86 13.43 7.32
C PRO A 101 -4.53 14.80 7.04
N ASP A 102 -3.91 15.63 6.22
CA ASP A 102 -4.47 16.90 5.74
C ASP A 102 -5.50 16.73 4.61
N GLY A 103 -5.76 15.48 4.19
CA GLY A 103 -6.68 15.14 3.11
C GLY A 103 -6.06 15.20 1.71
N GLU A 104 -4.75 15.45 1.59
CA GLU A 104 -4.05 15.34 0.32
C GLU A 104 -4.01 13.86 -0.12
N ALA A 105 -4.41 13.60 -1.36
CA ALA A 105 -4.44 12.24 -1.91
C ALA A 105 -3.31 12.05 -2.92
N TRP A 106 -2.34 11.21 -2.56
CA TRP A 106 -1.24 10.80 -3.41
C TRP A 106 -1.62 9.57 -4.19
N PHE A 107 -1.39 9.59 -5.51
CA PHE A 107 -1.70 8.46 -6.36
C PHE A 107 -0.77 7.29 -6.01
N ALA A 108 -1.35 6.15 -5.66
CA ALA A 108 -0.61 4.93 -5.38
C ALA A 108 -0.57 4.05 -6.61
N ASN A 109 -1.74 3.67 -7.13
CA ASN A 109 -1.84 2.71 -8.23
C ASN A 109 -3.13 2.87 -9.04
N SER A 110 -3.10 2.43 -10.30
CA SER A 110 -4.20 2.59 -11.25
C SER A 110 -5.42 1.70 -10.98
N GLY A 111 -5.27 0.69 -10.11
CA GLY A 111 -6.33 -0.25 -9.74
C GLY A 111 -5.98 -1.05 -8.49
N VAL A 112 -6.99 -1.64 -7.84
CA VAL A 112 -6.78 -2.52 -6.67
C VAL A 112 -6.00 -3.78 -7.03
N ASP A 113 -6.26 -4.36 -8.21
CA ASP A 113 -5.56 -5.53 -8.71
C ASP A 113 -4.06 -5.28 -8.86
N VAL A 114 -3.67 -4.22 -9.58
CA VAL A 114 -2.26 -3.85 -9.74
C VAL A 114 -1.63 -3.38 -8.43
N TRP A 115 -2.40 -2.75 -7.54
CA TRP A 115 -1.93 -2.39 -6.20
C TRP A 115 -1.55 -3.64 -5.39
N LEU A 116 -2.35 -4.70 -5.43
CA LEU A 116 -2.02 -5.96 -4.75
C LEU A 116 -0.78 -6.63 -5.36
N ASP A 117 -0.59 -6.58 -6.68
CA ASP A 117 0.62 -7.07 -7.36
C ASP A 117 1.88 -6.32 -6.88
N VAL A 118 1.77 -4.99 -6.82
CA VAL A 118 2.83 -4.11 -6.32
C VAL A 118 3.12 -4.39 -4.84
N LEU A 119 2.10 -4.51 -4.00
CA LEU A 119 2.24 -4.85 -2.58
C LEU A 119 2.91 -6.21 -2.38
N HIS A 120 2.53 -7.22 -3.16
CA HIS A 120 3.19 -8.52 -3.10
C HIS A 120 4.67 -8.42 -3.47
N ARG A 121 4.99 -7.69 -4.54
CA ARG A 121 6.38 -7.54 -4.98
C ARG A 121 7.23 -6.78 -3.96
N TYR A 122 6.70 -5.68 -3.47
CA TYR A 122 7.28 -4.89 -2.38
C TYR A 122 7.50 -5.73 -1.12
N GLY A 123 6.43 -6.33 -0.59
CA GLY A 123 6.47 -7.08 0.66
C GLY A 123 7.39 -8.28 0.59
N SER A 124 7.42 -9.01 -0.53
CA SER A 124 8.31 -10.16 -0.71
C SER A 124 9.79 -9.75 -0.71
N LEU A 125 10.13 -8.61 -1.33
CA LEU A 125 11.52 -8.14 -1.40
C LEU A 125 11.96 -7.57 -0.05
N VAL A 126 11.15 -6.69 0.54
CA VAL A 126 11.45 -6.04 1.82
C VAL A 126 11.60 -7.07 2.94
N THR A 127 10.72 -8.07 3.01
CA THR A 127 10.77 -9.10 4.06
C THR A 127 11.96 -10.05 3.89
N ALA A 128 12.42 -10.28 2.65
CA ALA A 128 13.54 -11.17 2.37
C ALA A 128 14.92 -10.46 2.44
N SER A 129 14.94 -9.14 2.43
CA SER A 129 16.17 -8.34 2.45
C SER A 129 16.63 -8.09 3.88
N GLU A 130 17.88 -8.45 4.18
CA GLU A 130 18.51 -8.16 5.49
C GLU A 130 18.71 -6.65 5.73
N LEU A 131 18.72 -5.84 4.67
CA LEU A 131 18.95 -4.39 4.73
C LEU A 131 17.63 -3.61 4.80
N LEU A 132 16.60 -4.09 4.10
CA LEU A 132 15.33 -3.39 3.97
C LEU A 132 14.29 -3.87 4.99
N SER A 133 14.47 -5.05 5.60
CA SER A 133 13.61 -5.51 6.69
C SER A 133 13.66 -4.57 7.89
N GLU A 134 12.65 -4.60 8.74
CA GLU A 134 12.73 -3.90 10.02
C GLU A 134 13.90 -4.47 10.86
N PRO A 135 14.76 -3.62 11.44
CA PRO A 135 15.90 -4.11 12.21
C PRO A 135 15.40 -4.77 13.51
N ASP A 136 15.76 -6.03 13.72
CA ASP A 136 15.45 -6.78 14.95
C ASP A 136 16.31 -6.37 16.18
N GLY A 137 16.89 -5.16 16.18
CA GLY A 137 17.88 -4.72 17.17
C GLY A 137 17.99 -3.19 17.32
N PRO A 138 18.79 -2.70 18.28
CA PRO A 138 19.06 -1.27 18.41
C PRO A 138 19.62 -0.73 17.09
N GLU A 139 19.30 0.52 16.76
CA GLU A 139 19.73 1.23 15.53
C GLU A 139 21.24 1.13 15.33
N GLU A 140 21.69 0.08 14.66
CA GLU A 140 23.04 0.01 14.11
C GLU A 140 23.00 0.78 12.79
N TYR A 141 23.75 1.87 12.74
CA TYR A 141 23.95 2.62 11.50
C TYR A 141 24.55 1.68 10.46
N LEU A 142 23.92 1.62 9.29
CA LEU A 142 24.47 0.91 8.14
C LEU A 142 25.88 1.45 7.84
N SER A 143 26.80 0.58 7.49
CA SER A 143 28.07 0.98 6.89
C SER A 143 27.83 1.61 5.51
N GLU A 144 28.77 2.42 5.02
CA GLU A 144 28.68 3.03 3.67
C GLU A 144 28.42 1.97 2.58
N GLU A 145 29.03 0.79 2.70
CA GLU A 145 28.82 -0.34 1.77
C GLU A 145 27.40 -0.93 1.85
N GLU A 146 26.80 -0.95 3.04
CA GLU A 146 25.43 -1.43 3.26
C GLU A 146 24.40 -0.41 2.76
N GLU A 147 24.66 0.90 2.94
CA GLU A 147 23.83 1.97 2.36
C GLU A 147 23.83 1.90 0.83
N GLU A 148 25.00 1.73 0.19
CA GLU A 148 25.09 1.57 -1.26
C GLU A 148 24.30 0.35 -1.75
N ARG A 149 24.34 -0.76 -1.01
CA ARG A 149 23.56 -1.97 -1.34
C ARG A 149 22.06 -1.77 -1.14
N ALA A 150 21.64 -1.15 -0.05
CA ALA A 150 20.25 -0.81 0.20
C ALA A 150 19.70 0.10 -0.90
N PHE A 151 20.49 1.09 -1.33
CA PHE A 151 20.17 1.96 -2.46
C PHE A 151 20.00 1.17 -3.76
N ALA A 152 20.89 0.22 -4.06
CA ALA A 152 20.77 -0.63 -5.24
C ALA A 152 19.50 -1.50 -5.21
N GLU A 153 19.14 -2.05 -4.04
CA GLU A 153 17.91 -2.83 -3.85
C GLU A 153 16.65 -1.98 -4.01
N LEU A 154 16.62 -0.77 -3.44
CA LEU A 154 15.49 0.16 -3.57
C LEU A 154 15.30 0.64 -5.02
N ASN A 155 16.38 0.94 -5.74
CA ASN A 155 16.28 1.30 -7.17
C ASN A 155 15.77 0.14 -8.02
N ARG A 156 16.28 -1.08 -7.76
CA ARG A 156 15.77 -2.26 -8.44
C ARG A 156 14.29 -2.46 -8.15
N LEU A 157 13.88 -2.31 -6.89
CA LEU A 157 12.47 -2.39 -6.50
C LEU A 157 11.64 -1.33 -7.24
N ALA A 158 12.09 -0.07 -7.29
CA ALA A 158 11.39 0.99 -8.01
C ALA A 158 11.14 0.65 -9.49
N GLU A 159 12.15 0.14 -10.19
CA GLU A 159 11.99 -0.28 -11.59
C GLU A 159 11.01 -1.47 -11.73
N GLU A 160 11.09 -2.47 -10.85
CA GLU A 160 10.16 -3.60 -10.85
C GLU A 160 8.71 -3.17 -10.56
N LEU A 161 8.49 -2.24 -9.62
CA LEU A 161 7.16 -1.69 -9.32
C LEU A 161 6.63 -0.85 -10.50
N LYS A 162 7.49 -0.10 -11.17
CA LYS A 162 7.15 0.69 -12.36
C LYS A 162 6.78 -0.17 -13.55
N GLU A 163 7.38 -1.35 -13.70
CA GLU A 163 6.98 -2.31 -14.74
C GLU A 163 5.55 -2.83 -14.52
N ILE A 164 5.13 -2.99 -13.26
CA ILE A 164 3.77 -3.44 -12.90
C ILE A 164 2.76 -2.32 -13.18
N ASP A 165 3.05 -1.10 -12.70
CA ASP A 165 2.16 0.04 -12.88
C ASP A 165 2.95 1.32 -13.22
N PRO A 166 3.21 1.56 -14.52
CA PRO A 166 3.96 2.75 -14.94
C PRO A 166 3.30 4.06 -14.53
N ALA A 167 1.97 4.08 -14.38
CA ALA A 167 1.24 5.28 -13.99
C ALA A 167 1.64 5.77 -12.59
N ALA A 168 2.03 4.85 -11.71
CA ALA A 168 2.47 5.14 -10.35
C ALA A 168 3.83 5.85 -10.26
N PHE A 169 4.56 5.97 -11.38
CA PHE A 169 5.90 6.56 -11.45
C PHE A 169 6.03 7.68 -12.49
N ASN A 170 5.00 7.92 -13.31
CA ASN A 170 5.09 8.86 -14.43
C ASN A 170 4.48 10.24 -14.09
N GLY A 171 5.34 11.23 -13.81
CA GLY A 171 5.17 12.63 -14.21
C GLY A 171 4.13 13.49 -13.49
N TYR A 172 3.48 13.01 -12.42
CA TYR A 172 2.62 13.83 -11.58
C TYR A 172 3.29 14.16 -10.24
N GLU A 173 3.03 15.35 -9.70
CA GLU A 173 3.29 15.66 -8.29
C GLU A 173 2.31 14.86 -7.42
N GLY A 174 2.80 14.28 -6.31
CA GLY A 174 1.99 13.47 -5.38
C GLY A 174 1.89 11.98 -5.73
N LEU A 175 3.00 11.33 -6.07
CA LEU A 175 3.08 9.87 -6.26
C LEU A 175 3.59 9.19 -4.98
N LEU A 176 2.91 8.14 -4.54
CA LEU A 176 3.28 7.42 -3.33
C LEU A 176 4.65 6.75 -3.47
N TRP A 177 4.86 5.91 -4.49
CA TRP A 177 6.02 5.03 -4.54
C TRP A 177 7.36 5.75 -4.67
N PRO A 178 7.52 6.74 -5.57
CA PRO A 178 8.75 7.54 -5.61
C PRO A 178 9.05 8.23 -4.27
N ALA A 179 8.04 8.87 -3.65
CA ALA A 179 8.24 9.59 -2.39
C ALA A 179 8.48 8.64 -1.20
N HIS A 180 7.78 7.51 -1.16
CA HIS A 180 7.93 6.49 -0.12
C HIS A 180 9.33 5.87 -0.18
N LEU A 181 9.80 5.48 -1.37
CA LEU A 181 11.13 4.89 -1.54
C LEU A 181 12.24 5.94 -1.33
N ASP A 182 12.04 7.21 -1.73
CA ASP A 182 13.00 8.28 -1.47
C ASP A 182 13.14 8.58 0.04
N ARG A 183 12.04 8.50 0.81
CA ARG A 183 12.10 8.62 2.29
C ARG A 183 12.92 7.50 2.94
N TRP A 184 13.09 6.35 2.30
CA TRP A 184 13.99 5.33 2.84
C TRP A 184 15.47 5.68 2.68
N LEU A 185 15.78 6.69 1.86
CA LEU A 185 17.13 7.14 1.58
C LEU A 185 17.61 8.26 2.54
N TYR A 186 16.73 8.82 3.37
CA TYR A 186 16.99 10.01 4.20
C TYR A 186 16.30 9.95 5.56
#